data_AF-A0A528CHP4-F1
#
_entry.id   AF-A0A528CHP4-F1
#
_cell.length_a   1.000
_cell.length_b   1.000
_cell.length_c   1.000
_cell.angle_alpha   90.00
_cell.angle_beta   90.00
_cell.angle_gamma   90.00
#
_symmetry.space_group_name_H-M   'P 1'
#
loop_
_entity.id
_entity.type
_entity.pdbx_description
1 polymer ?
#
loop_
_entity_poly.entity_id
_entity_poly.type
_entity_poly.pdbx_seq_one_letter_code
_entity_poly.pdbx_strand_id
1 'polypeptide(L)' 'IYVFGHLGDGNLHYQVRTVDPAAAYDIVYRGVAAAGGSVSAEHGIGVDKKEWLHLVRSDAEIAAMRRLKAALDPNNIL' A
#
# COMPACT_ATOMS: atom_id res chain seq x y z
N ILE A 1 13.70 -10.93 10.58
CA ILE A 1 12.73 -9.83 10.41
C ILE A 1 13.17 -8.72 11.35
N TYR A 2 13.23 -7.47 10.87
CA TYR A 2 13.49 -6.30 11.70
C TYR A 2 12.23 -5.43 11.72
N VAL A 3 11.78 -5.06 12.91
CA VAL A 3 10.58 -4.24 13.11
C VAL A 3 10.93 -3.11 14.05
N PHE A 4 10.72 -1.88 13.60
CA PHE A 4 10.90 -0.66 14.38
C PHE A 4 9.97 0.41 13.83
N GLY A 5 9.82 1.53 14.52
CA GLY A 5 9.04 2.64 14.00
C GLY A 5 8.54 3.57 15.07
N HIS A 6 7.48 4.29 14.72
CA HIS A 6 6.91 5.35 15.51
C HIS A 6 5.65 4.79 16.18
N LEU A 7 5.78 4.39 17.46
CA LEU A 7 4.63 3.83 18.17
C LEU A 7 3.53 4.89 18.43
N GLY A 8 3.92 6.16 18.55
CA GLY A 8 2.99 7.26 18.87
C GLY A 8 1.91 7.51 17.83
N ASP A 9 2.15 7.14 16.56
CA ASP A 9 1.19 7.27 15.46
C ASP A 9 0.81 5.91 14.83
N GLY A 10 1.31 4.81 15.39
CA GLY A 10 1.03 3.45 14.92
C GLY A 10 1.78 3.05 13.64
N ASN A 11 2.85 3.76 13.27
CA ASN A 11 3.64 3.47 12.06
C ASN A 11 4.81 2.50 12.34
N LEU A 12 4.79 1.34 11.69
CA LEU A 12 5.84 0.32 11.78
C LEU A 12 6.56 0.12 10.45
N HIS A 13 7.90 0.19 10.50
CA HIS A 13 8.79 -0.23 9.43
C HIS A 13 9.07 -1.72 9.59
N TYR A 14 8.46 -2.52 8.71
CA TYR A 14 8.57 -3.97 8.72
C TYR A 14 9.53 -4.44 7.62
N GLN A 15 10.74 -4.87 7.99
CA GLN A 15 11.76 -5.33 7.04
C GLN A 15 11.96 -6.83 7.11
N VAL A 16 11.82 -7.49 5.97
CA VAL A 16 11.97 -8.95 5.82
C VAL A 16 13.13 -9.24 4.87
N ARG A 17 14.11 -10.03 5.33
CA ARG A 17 15.10 -10.65 4.44
C ARG A 17 14.54 -12.00 4.01
N THR A 18 14.37 -12.21 2.71
CA THR A 18 13.75 -13.40 2.13
C THR A 18 14.34 -13.68 0.75
N VAL A 19 14.22 -14.93 0.29
CA VAL A 19 14.50 -15.33 -1.10
C VAL A 19 13.28 -15.22 -2.01
N ASP A 20 12.09 -15.07 -1.42
CA ASP A 20 10.82 -14.84 -2.11
C ASP A 20 10.15 -13.57 -1.57
N PRO A 21 10.47 -12.39 -2.15
CA PRO A 21 9.87 -11.13 -1.75
C PRO A 21 8.38 -11.05 -2.04
N ALA A 22 7.91 -11.62 -3.15
CA ALA A 22 6.51 -11.53 -3.55
C ALA A 22 5.58 -12.20 -2.53
N ALA A 23 5.92 -13.42 -2.10
CA ALA A 23 5.19 -14.11 -1.05
C ALA A 23 5.23 -13.34 0.28
N ALA A 24 6.39 -12.76 0.64
CA ALA A 24 6.52 -11.98 1.87
C ALA A 24 5.64 -10.72 1.84
N TYR A 25 5.59 -10.00 0.72
CA TYR A 25 4.73 -8.81 0.58
C TYR A 25 3.26 -9.18 0.68
N ASP A 26 2.79 -10.23 0.00
CA ASP A 26 1.38 -10.62 0.03
C ASP A 26 0.94 -11.02 1.45
N ILE A 27 1.75 -11.82 2.15
CA ILE A 27 1.49 -12.21 3.54
C ILE A 27 1.40 -10.97 4.45
N VAL A 28 2.36 -10.06 4.36
CA VAL A 28 2.41 -8.87 5.22
C VAL A 28 1.23 -7.95 4.91
N TYR A 29 0.97 -7.61 3.65
CA TYR A 29 -0.08 -6.64 3.30
C TYR A 29 -1.49 -7.16 3.55
N ARG A 30 -1.75 -8.46 3.36
CA ARG A 30 -3.02 -9.07 3.79
C ARG A 30 -3.19 -9.04 5.30
N GLY A 31 -2.12 -9.31 6.06
CA GLY A 31 -2.14 -9.19 7.52
C GLY A 31 -2.43 -7.78 7.99
N VAL A 32 -1.78 -6.78 7.38
CA VAL A 32 -2.03 -5.35 7.67
C VAL A 32 -3.48 -4.98 7.37
N ALA A 33 -4.02 -5.39 6.22
CA ALA A 33 -5.40 -5.12 5.85
C ALA A 33 -6.40 -5.78 6.81
N ALA A 34 -6.17 -7.03 7.19
CA ALA A 34 -7.00 -7.75 8.16
C ALA A 34 -7.01 -7.08 9.55
N ALA A 35 -5.92 -6.39 9.91
CA ALA A 35 -5.83 -5.60 11.14
C ALA A 35 -6.43 -4.18 11.03
N GLY A 36 -7.02 -3.82 9.88
CA GLY A 36 -7.56 -2.47 9.64
C GLY A 36 -6.49 -1.40 9.43
N GLY A 37 -5.25 -1.80 9.09
CA GLY A 37 -4.13 -0.90 8.88
C GLY A 37 -4.03 -0.33 7.45
N SER A 38 -2.91 0.33 7.17
CA SER A 38 -2.57 0.88 5.84
C SER A 38 -1.35 0.17 5.26
N VAL A 39 -1.37 -0.20 3.98
CA VAL A 39 -0.21 -0.76 3.27
C VAL A 39 0.93 0.25 3.09
N SER A 40 0.66 1.54 3.30
CA SER A 40 1.68 2.58 3.37
C SER A 40 1.24 3.69 4.32
N ALA A 41 1.96 3.85 5.43
CA ALA A 41 1.74 4.94 6.37
C ALA A 41 2.30 6.28 5.83
N GLU A 42 3.53 6.27 5.28
CA GLU A 42 4.28 7.51 4.96
C GLU A 42 4.85 7.56 3.52
N HIS A 43 5.25 6.43 2.93
CA HIS A 43 6.02 6.40 1.67
C HIS A 43 5.16 6.37 0.38
N GLY A 44 3.85 6.54 0.48
CA GLY A 44 2.94 6.44 -0.66
C GLY A 44 2.87 5.05 -1.34
N ILE A 45 2.12 4.97 -2.44
CA ILE A 45 1.80 3.72 -3.14
C ILE A 45 2.81 3.38 -4.24
N GLY A 46 3.12 4.34 -5.11
CA GLY A 46 4.00 4.13 -6.25
C GLY A 46 3.52 3.00 -7.17
N VAL A 47 4.48 2.37 -7.88
CA VAL A 47 4.22 1.11 -8.60
C VAL A 47 4.21 -0.06 -7.62
N ASP A 48 5.15 -0.05 -6.68
CA ASP A 48 5.45 -1.14 -5.76
C ASP A 48 4.24 -1.64 -4.98
N LYS A 49 3.37 -0.75 -4.48
CA LYS A 49 2.24 -1.12 -3.60
C LYS A 49 0.89 -1.07 -4.29
N LYS A 50 0.86 -0.78 -5.59
CA LYS A 50 -0.39 -0.59 -6.36
C LYS A 50 -1.27 -1.84 -6.33
N GLU A 51 -0.65 -3.01 -6.36
CA GLU A 51 -1.34 -4.30 -6.34
C GLU A 51 -2.22 -4.47 -5.10
N TRP A 52 -1.74 -4.04 -3.92
CA TRP A 52 -2.44 -4.22 -2.64
C TRP A 52 -3.34 -3.05 -2.23
N LEU A 53 -3.43 -1.99 -3.03
CA LEU A 53 -4.24 -0.81 -2.68
C LEU A 53 -5.71 -1.16 -2.43
N HIS A 54 -6.25 -2.11 -3.19
CA HIS A 54 -7.63 -2.59 -3.06
C HIS A 54 -7.92 -3.28 -1.72
N LEU A 55 -6.91 -3.71 -0.98
CA LEU A 55 -7.09 -4.31 0.34
C LEU A 55 -7.44 -3.27 1.42
N VAL A 56 -7.07 -2.01 1.21
CA VAL A 56 -7.18 -0.93 2.22
C VAL A 56 -7.94 0.31 1.73
N ARG A 57 -8.51 0.22 0.52
CA ARG A 57 -9.35 1.26 -0.08
C ARG A 57 -10.56 0.60 -0.73
N SER A 58 -11.71 1.23 -0.56
CA SER A 58 -12.95 0.83 -1.21
C SER A 58 -12.89 1.05 -2.72
N ASP A 59 -13.73 0.32 -3.44
CA ASP A 59 -13.91 0.51 -4.88
C ASP A 59 -14.35 1.94 -5.23
N ALA A 60 -15.14 2.58 -4.36
CA ALA A 60 -15.59 3.95 -4.54
C ALA A 60 -14.43 4.96 -4.45
N GLU A 61 -13.53 4.80 -3.48
CA GLU A 61 -12.32 5.62 -3.36
C GLU A 61 -11.41 5.44 -4.57
N ILE A 62 -11.18 4.20 -5.00
CA ILE A 62 -10.34 3.90 -6.16
C ILE A 62 -10.97 4.45 -7.45
N ALA A 63 -12.28 4.35 -7.60
CA ALA A 63 -12.99 4.94 -8.74
C ALA A 63 -12.85 6.47 -8.75
N ALA A 64 -12.93 7.13 -7.58
CA ALA A 64 -12.70 8.56 -7.47
C ALA A 64 -11.26 8.93 -7.87
N MET A 65 -10.25 8.20 -7.40
CA MET A 65 -8.84 8.40 -7.80
C MET A 65 -8.65 8.27 -9.30
N ARG A 66 -9.26 7.25 -9.93
CA ARG A 66 -9.20 7.04 -11.39
C ARG A 66 -9.85 8.17 -12.17
N ARG A 67 -11.00 8.70 -11.70
CA ARG A 67 -11.66 9.85 -12.33
C ARG A 67 -10.79 11.09 -12.27
N LEU A 68 -10.16 11.36 -11.14
CA LEU A 68 -9.21 12.47 -11.00
C LEU A 68 -8.01 12.31 -11.94
N LYS A 69 -7.43 11.11 -12.02
CA LYS A 69 -6.34 10.82 -12.96
C LYS A 69 -6.74 11.08 -14.41
N ALA A 70 -7.90 10.58 -14.84
CA ALA A 70 -8.37 10.78 -16.22
C ALA A 70 -8.69 12.25 -16.54
N ALA A 71 -9.15 13.03 -15.55
CA ALA A 71 -9.40 14.45 -15.73
C ALA A 71 -8.12 15.28 -15.86
N LEU A 72 -7.08 14.92 -15.10
CA LEU A 72 -5.81 15.67 -15.04
C LEU A 72 -4.79 15.20 -16.10
N ASP A 73 -4.79 13.92 -16.44
CA ASP A 73 -3.91 13.33 -17.45
C ASP A 73 -4.68 12.31 -18.32
N PRO A 74 -5.51 12.79 -19.26
CA PRO A 74 -6.34 11.95 -20.11
C PRO A 74 -5.53 11.06 -21.08
N ASN A 75 -4.29 11.43 -21.39
CA ASN A 75 -3.42 10.68 -22.29
C ASN A 75 -2.52 9.68 -21.55
N ASN A 76 -2.58 9.66 -20.21
CA ASN A 76 -1.82 8.77 -19.35
C ASN A 76 -0.32 8.78 -19.65
N ILE A 77 0.25 9.97 -19.83
CA ILE A 77 1.68 10.18 -20.09
C ILE A 77 2.50 10.43 -18.82
N LEU A 78 1.82 10.54 -17.67
CA LEU A 78 2.39 10.64 -16.32
C LEU A 78 2.03 9.44 -15.44
#